data_AF-A0AAW9EH78-F1
#
_entry.id   AF-A0AAW9EH78-F1
#
_cell.length_a   1.000
_cell.length_b   1.000
_cell.length_c   1.000
_cell.angle_alpha   90.00
_cell.angle_beta   90.00
_cell.angle_gamma   90.00
#
_symmetry.space_group_name_H-M   'P 1'
#
loop_
_entity.id
_entity.type
_entity.pdbx_description
1 polymer ?
#
loop_
_entity_poly.entity_id
_entity_poly.type
_entity_poly.pdbx_seq_one_letter_code
_entity_poly.pdbx_strand_id
1 'polypeptide(L)' 'MDYQLTLNWPDFIERYWQKRPVVLKRGFANFIDPLSPDELAGLAMESEVDSRLVSHQDGKWQVSHGPF' A
#
# COMPACT_ATOMS: atom_id res chain seq x y z
N MET A 1 1.83 16.01 7.46
CA MET A 1 0.63 15.39 8.06
C MET A 1 1.14 14.29 8.97
N ASP A 2 0.68 14.25 10.22
CA ASP A 2 1.13 13.26 11.19
C ASP A 2 0.05 12.19 11.35
N TYR A 3 0.33 10.97 10.91
CA TYR A 3 -0.59 9.83 11.06
C TYR A 3 -0.45 9.22 12.45
N GLN A 4 -1.58 8.93 13.10
CA GLN A 4 -1.62 8.29 14.43
C GLN A 4 -2.32 6.93 14.36
N LEU A 5 -1.62 5.89 14.82
CA LEU A 5 -2.15 4.53 14.87
C LEU A 5 -2.99 4.29 16.12
N THR A 6 -4.21 3.78 15.93
CA THR A 6 -5.12 3.31 16.98
C THR A 6 -4.88 1.84 17.29
N LEU A 7 -3.67 1.50 17.74
CA LEU A 7 -3.22 0.11 17.96
C LEU A 7 -2.71 -0.12 19.39
N ASN A 8 -3.12 -1.23 20.00
CA ASN A 8 -2.47 -1.75 21.21
C ASN A 8 -1.20 -2.53 20.83
N TRP A 9 -0.05 -1.86 20.93
CA TRP A 9 1.25 -2.44 20.55
C TRP A 9 1.65 -3.68 21.34
N PRO A 10 1.55 -3.71 22.69
CA PRO A 10 1.83 -4.93 23.45
C PRO A 10 1.06 -6.16 22.96
N ASP A 11 -0.26 -6.05 22.80
CA ASP A 11 -1.09 -7.17 22.32
C ASP A 11 -0.74 -7.56 20.88
N PHE A 12 -0.47 -6.57 20.01
CA PHE A 12 -0.08 -6.81 18.63
C PHE A 12 1.21 -7.63 18.51
N ILE A 13 2.26 -7.22 19.23
CA ILE A 13 3.56 -7.89 19.20
C ILE A 13 3.47 -9.29 19.80
N GLU A 14 2.75 -9.44 20.91
CA GLU A 14 2.59 -10.73 21.58
C GLU A 14 1.85 -11.73 20.68
N ARG A 15 0.72 -11.34 20.10
CA ARG A 15 -0.23 -12.31 19.51
C ARG A 15 -0.25 -12.36 17.98
N TYR A 16 0.28 -11.35 17.29
CA TYR A 16 0.11 -11.22 15.83
C TYR A 16 1.44 -11.08 15.08
N TRP A 17 2.36 -10.26 15.58
CA TRP A 17 3.63 -10.02 14.91
C TRP A 17 4.41 -11.33 14.67
N GLN A 18 4.70 -11.60 13.39
CA GLN A 18 5.33 -12.83 12.89
C GLN A 18 4.66 -14.15 13.31
N LYS A 19 3.36 -14.10 13.64
CA LYS A 19 2.59 -15.28 14.10
C LYS A 19 1.35 -15.54 13.26
N ARG A 20 0.49 -14.53 13.11
CA ARG A 20 -0.77 -14.66 12.37
C ARG A 20 -1.26 -13.33 11.81
N PRO A 21 -1.97 -13.33 10.67
CA PRO A 21 -2.54 -12.12 10.09
C PRO A 21 -3.71 -11.58 10.92
N VAL A 22 -3.94 -10.27 10.85
CA VAL A 22 -5.09 -9.59 11.47
C VAL A 22 -5.47 -8.34 10.68
N VAL A 23 -6.77 -8.05 10.61
CA VAL A 23 -7.28 -6.79 10.05
C VAL A 23 -7.50 -5.79 11.19
N LEU A 24 -6.74 -4.70 11.19
CA LEU A 24 -6.89 -3.60 12.16
C LEU A 24 -7.93 -2.60 11.66
N LYS A 25 -9.20 -2.83 12.00
CA LYS A 25 -10.32 -1.97 11.60
C LYS A 25 -10.11 -0.54 12.12
N ARG A 26 -10.17 0.45 11.22
CA ARG A 26 -9.97 1.88 11.53
C ARG A 26 -8.64 2.16 12.26
N GLY A 27 -7.58 1.45 11.87
CA GLY A 27 -6.22 1.60 12.43
C GLY A 27 -5.65 3.02 12.32
N PHE A 28 -6.14 3.80 11.36
CA PHE A 28 -6.04 5.26 11.35
C PHE A 28 -7.46 5.83 11.45
N ALA A 29 -7.70 6.69 12.43
CA ALA A 29 -8.96 7.42 12.51
C ALA A 29 -8.97 8.54 11.46
N ASN A 30 -10.10 8.70 10.74
CA ASN A 30 -10.28 9.76 9.75
C ASN A 30 -9.13 9.84 8.73
N PHE A 31 -8.77 8.69 8.14
CA PHE A 31 -7.69 8.58 7.17
C PHE A 31 -7.90 9.53 5.98
N ILE A 32 -6.84 10.25 5.62
CA ILE A 32 -6.75 11.11 4.44
C ILE A 32 -5.58 10.59 3.61
N ASP A 33 -5.80 10.37 2.32
CA ASP A 33 -4.77 9.91 1.39
C ASP A 33 -3.63 10.94 1.30
N PRO A 34 -2.35 10.52 1.42
CA PRO A 34 -1.20 11.43 1.33
C PRO A 34 -0.87 11.83 -0.11
N LEU A 35 -1.43 11.12 -1.10
CA LEU A 35 -1.11 11.25 -2.52
C LEU A 35 -2.34 10.90 -3.36
N SER A 36 -2.61 11.68 -4.40
CA SER A 36 -3.68 11.40 -5.35
C SER A 36 -3.27 10.36 -6.42
N PRO A 37 -4.23 9.78 -7.15
CA PRO A 37 -3.93 8.88 -8.27
C PRO A 37 -3.11 9.55 -9.39
N ASP A 38 -3.38 10.82 -9.69
CA ASP A 38 -2.69 11.57 -10.75
C ASP A 38 -1.22 11.83 -10.37
N GLU A 39 -0.96 12.19 -9.11
CA GLU A 39 0.40 12.37 -8.61
C GLU A 39 1.17 11.04 -8.60
N LEU A 40 0.53 9.92 -8.20
CA LEU A 40 1.15 8.59 -8.25
C LEU A 40 1.48 8.15 -9.67
N ALA A 41 0.58 8.42 -10.62
CA ALA A 41 0.81 8.14 -12.04
C ALA A 41 1.99 8.98 -12.58
N GLY A 42 2.06 10.26 -12.21
CA GLY A 42 3.20 11.13 -12.53
C GLY A 42 4.53 10.59 -11.98
N LEU A 43 4.56 10.16 -10.72
CA LEU A 43 5.75 9.54 -10.12
C LEU A 43 6.17 8.25 -10.85
N ALA A 44 5.22 7.47 -11.37
CA ALA A 44 5.53 6.25 -12.12
C ALA A 44 6.16 6.51 -13.50
N MET A 45 6.16 7.75 -13.99
CA MET A 45 6.85 8.19 -15.21
C MET A 45 8.32 8.56 -14.96
N GLU A 46 8.73 8.75 -13.70
CA GLU A 46 10.11 9.10 -13.34
C GLU A 46 11.04 7.87 -13.47
N SER A 47 12.16 8.03 -14.18
CA SER A 47 13.07 6.93 -14.53
C SER A 47 13.79 6.29 -13.34
N GLU A 48 13.93 7.04 -12.26
CA GLU A 48 14.54 6.66 -10.99
C GLU A 48 13.59 5.88 -10.08
N VAL A 49 12.30 5.84 -10.42
CA VAL A 49 11.24 5.17 -9.65
C VAL A 49 10.97 3.79 -10.24
N ASP A 50 11.07 2.75 -9.40
CA ASP A 50 10.65 1.40 -9.77
C ASP A 50 9.11 1.28 -9.68
N SER A 51 8.47 1.17 -10.84
CA SER A 51 7.02 1.05 -10.97
C SER A 51 6.63 -0.14 -11.84
N ARG A 52 5.40 -0.65 -11.66
CA ARG A 52 4.88 -1.74 -12.49
C ARG A 52 3.37 -1.65 -12.70
N LEU A 53 2.93 -2.07 -13.88
CA LEU A 53 1.52 -2.33 -14.19
C LEU A 53 1.31 -3.85 -14.26
N VAL A 54 0.30 -4.33 -13.54
CA VAL A 54 -0.11 -5.73 -13.53
C VAL A 54 -1.54 -5.80 -14.07
N SER A 55 -1.76 -6.60 -15.13
CA SER A 55 -3.06 -6.76 -15.76
C SER A 55 -3.41 -8.25 -15.91
N HIS A 56 -4.71 -8.52 -16.03
CA HIS A 56 -5.24 -9.86 -16.24
C HIS A 56 -6.37 -9.81 -17.27
N GLN A 57 -6.17 -10.50 -18.40
CA GLN A 57 -7.14 -10.57 -19.49
C GLN A 57 -7.17 -12.00 -20.05
N ASP A 58 -8.36 -12.54 -20.28
CA ASP A 58 -8.59 -13.88 -20.86
C ASP A 58 -7.81 -15.02 -20.14
N GLY A 59 -7.74 -14.95 -18.81
CA GLY A 59 -7.02 -15.94 -17.99
C GLY A 59 -5.50 -15.80 -18.02
N LYS A 60 -4.97 -14.76 -18.66
CA LYS A 60 -3.53 -14.49 -18.80
C LYS A 60 -3.13 -13.28 -17.98
N TRP A 61 -2.08 -13.45 -17.20
CA TRP A 61 -1.43 -12.38 -16.45
C TRP A 61 -0.34 -11.72 -17.32
N GLN A 62 -0.25 -10.40 -17.23
CA GLN A 62 0.83 -9.62 -17.82
C GLN A 62 1.39 -8.63 -16.80
N VAL A 63 2.71 -8.43 -16.85
CA VAL A 63 3.41 -7.44 -16.03
C VAL A 63 4.29 -6.59 -16.94
N SER A 64 4.20 -5.27 -16.80
CA SER A 64 5.07 -4.29 -17.44
C SER A 64 5.78 -3.49 -16.35
N HIS A 65 7.09 -3.28 -16.49
CA HIS A 65 7.88 -2.45 -15.58
C HIS A 65 8.07 -1.07 -16.22
N GLY A 66 8.00 -0.02 -15.40
CA GLY A 66 8.11 1.36 -15.85
C GLY A 66 9.55 1.81 -16.18
N PRO A 67 9.74 3.11 -16.43
CA PRO A 67 8.71 4.16 -16.41
C PRO A 67 7.70 4.03 -17.56
N PHE A 68 6.60 4.77 -17.47
CA PHE A 68 5.49 4.77 -18.44
C PHE A 68 5.27 6.12 -19.13
#